data_AF-A0A3M1BT82-F1
#
_entry.id   AF-A0A3M1BT82-F1
#
_cell.length_a   1.000
_cell.length_b   1.000
_cell.length_c   1.000
_cell.angle_alpha   90.00
_cell.angle_beta   90.00
_cell.angle_gamma   90.00
#
_symmetry.space_group_name_H-M   'P 1'
#
loop_
_entity.id
_entity.type
_entity.pdbx_description
1 polymer ?
#
loop_
_entity_poly.entity_id
_entity_poly.type
_entity_poly.pdbx_seq_one_letter_code
_entity_poly.pdbx_strand_id
1 'polypeptide(L)' 'MREVHYEQIVEAVRRIAIKANYELPEDVELAYQSALRREESELGREVLQQILLNIRAAREEQAAYCQDTGVAV' A
#
# COMPACT_ATOMS: atom_id res chain seq x y z
N MET A 1 -30.82 13.26 -12.83
CA MET A 1 -29.67 12.50 -13.38
C MET A 1 -28.44 13.36 -13.18
N ARG A 2 -27.32 12.81 -12.72
CA ARG A 2 -26.08 13.58 -12.52
C ARG A 2 -25.20 13.41 -13.76
N GLU A 3 -24.77 14.50 -14.36
CA GLU A 3 -23.75 14.49 -15.41
C GLU A 3 -22.36 14.36 -14.77
N VAL A 4 -21.50 13.53 -15.37
CA VAL A 4 -20.10 13.32 -14.95
C VAL A 4 -19.24 13.44 -16.19
N HIS A 5 -18.25 14.32 -16.13
CA HIS A 5 -17.32 14.53 -17.23
C HIS A 5 -16.30 13.38 -17.31
N TYR A 6 -15.92 13.00 -18.52
CA TYR A 6 -14.94 11.95 -18.78
C TYR A 6 -13.63 12.16 -18.00
N GLU A 7 -13.16 13.41 -17.95
CA GLU A 7 -11.93 13.81 -17.27
C GLU A 7 -11.98 13.52 -15.77
N GLN A 8 -13.16 13.60 -15.16
CA GLN A 8 -13.34 13.29 -13.73
C GLN A 8 -13.14 11.79 -13.47
N ILE A 9 -13.51 10.94 -14.41
CA ILE A 9 -13.32 9.49 -14.32
C ILE A 9 -11.83 9.17 -14.48
N VAL A 10 -11.19 9.72 -15.51
CA VAL A 10 -9.75 9.51 -15.76
C VAL A 10 -8.92 9.91 -14.55
N GLU A 11 -9.19 11.09 -13.98
CA GLU A 11 -8.44 11.59 -12.83
C GLU A 11 -8.72 10.77 -11.56
N ALA A 12 -9.96 10.33 -11.36
CA ALA A 12 -10.29 9.45 -10.24
C ALA A 12 -9.55 8.11 -10.34
N VAL A 13 -9.58 7.46 -11.51
CA VAL A 13 -8.93 6.16 -11.74
C VAL A 13 -7.40 6.29 -11.63
N ARG A 14 -6.81 7.32 -12.25
CA ARG A 14 -5.37 7.58 -12.15
C ARG A 14 -4.94 7.71 -10.70
N ARG A 15 -5.65 8.53 -9.92
CA ARG A 15 -5.31 8.79 -8.51
C ARG A 15 -5.37 7.51 -7.69
N ILE A 16 -6.43 6.70 -7.82
CA ILE A 16 -6.56 5.47 -7.03
C ILE A 16 -5.55 4.40 -7.45
N ALA A 17 -5.27 4.25 -8.74
CA ALA A 17 -4.30 3.28 -9.25
C ALA A 17 -2.88 3.60 -8.76
N ILE A 18 -2.50 4.87 -8.80
CA ILE A 18 -1.20 5.33 -8.29
C ILE A 18 -1.14 5.16 -6.76
N LYS A 19 -2.15 5.64 -6.04
CA LYS A 19 -2.21 5.57 -4.57
C LYS A 19 -2.11 4.12 -4.06
N ALA A 20 -2.80 3.18 -4.69
CA ALA A 20 -2.81 1.78 -4.27
C ALA A 20 -1.43 1.09 -4.33
N ASN A 21 -0.50 1.63 -5.12
CA ASN A 21 0.84 1.06 -5.28
C ASN A 21 1.83 1.51 -4.20
N TYR A 22 1.59 2.63 -3.52
CA TYR A 22 2.52 3.15 -2.51
C TYR A 22 1.87 3.45 -1.15
N GLU A 23 0.54 3.37 -1.04
CA GLU A 23 -0.18 3.43 0.23
C GLU A 23 -0.97 2.13 0.45
N LEU A 24 -0.57 1.38 1.48
CA LEU A 24 -1.43 0.32 2.02
C LEU A 24 -2.59 0.92 2.82
N PRO A 25 -3.75 0.23 2.84
CA PRO A 25 -4.80 0.51 3.81
C PRO A 25 -4.29 0.48 5.26
N GLU A 26 -4.80 1.38 6.08
CA GLU A 26 -4.36 1.55 7.47
C GLU A 26 -4.55 0.28 8.32
N ASP A 27 -5.66 -0.44 8.11
CA ASP A 27 -5.95 -1.70 8.80
C ASP A 27 -4.93 -2.79 8.48
N VAL A 28 -4.41 -2.83 7.25
CA VAL A 28 -3.33 -3.74 6.84
C VAL A 28 -2.01 -3.37 7.51
N GLU A 29 -1.65 -2.09 7.55
CA GLU A 29 -0.43 -1.64 8.24
C GLU A 29 -0.50 -1.95 9.74
N LEU A 30 -1.65 -1.70 10.39
CA LEU A 30 -1.89 -2.05 11.79
C LEU A 30 -1.82 -3.56 12.03
N ALA A 31 -2.25 -4.38 11.07
CA ALA A 31 -2.12 -5.83 11.16
C ALA A 31 -0.64 -6.27 11.16
N TYR A 32 0.20 -5.70 10.28
CA TYR A 32 1.66 -5.96 10.29
C TYR A 32 2.32 -5.54 11.61
N GLN A 33 2.00 -4.35 12.11
CA GLN A 33 2.52 -3.89 13.40
C GLN A 33 2.08 -4.81 14.55
N SER A 34 0.85 -5.31 14.51
CA SER A 34 0.33 -6.24 15.51
C SER A 34 0.96 -7.62 15.41
N ALA A 35 1.24 -8.11 14.19
CA ALA A 35 1.97 -9.33 13.95
C ALA A 35 3.39 -9.23 14.52
N LEU A 36 4.10 -8.13 14.26
CA LEU A 36 5.46 -7.90 14.77
C LEU A 36 5.55 -8.01 16.30
N ARG A 37 4.53 -7.50 17.02
CA ARG A 37 4.48 -7.58 18.48
C ARG A 37 4.23 -8.99 19.03
N ARG A 38 3.61 -9.87 18.25
CA ARG A 38 3.20 -11.23 18.67
C ARG A 38 4.12 -12.32 18.14
N GLU A 39 4.88 -12.05 17.08
CA GLU A 39 5.78 -13.00 16.48
C GLU A 39 6.84 -13.48 17.48
N GLU A 40 7.04 -14.78 17.56
CA GLU A 40 7.98 -15.42 18.49
C GLU A 40 9.34 -15.64 17.83
N SER A 41 9.34 -15.91 16.52
CA SER A 41 10.55 -16.10 15.73
C SER A 41 11.33 -14.79 15.57
N GLU A 42 12.60 -14.80 15.92
CA GLU A 42 13.52 -13.67 15.67
C GLU A 42 13.57 -13.33 14.18
N LEU A 43 13.76 -14.34 13.32
CA LEU A 43 13.73 -14.17 11.87
C LEU A 43 12.39 -13.61 11.38
N GLY A 44 11.27 -14.11 11.93
CA GLY A 44 9.94 -13.61 11.60
C GLY A 44 9.78 -12.11 11.92
N ARG A 45 10.29 -11.67 13.08
CA ARG A 45 10.30 -10.26 13.46
C ARG A 45 11.13 -9.41 12.50
N GLU A 46 12.31 -9.87 12.10
CA GLU A 46 13.16 -9.15 11.15
C GLU A 46 12.45 -8.97 9.79
N VAL A 47 11.80 -10.02 9.28
CA VAL A 47 11.03 -9.94 8.03
C VAL A 47 9.88 -8.94 8.15
N LEU A 48 9.12 -8.97 9.25
CA LEU A 48 8.03 -8.03 9.48
C LEU A 48 8.51 -6.59 9.62
N GLN A 49 9.67 -6.36 10.23
CA GLN A 49 10.29 -5.03 10.29
C GLN A 49 10.69 -4.52 8.90
N GLN A 50 11.25 -5.37 8.05
CA GLN A 50 11.59 -5.00 6.67
C GLN A 50 10.35 -4.69 5.84
N ILE A 51 9.26 -5.44 6.01
CA ILE A 51 7.98 -5.14 5.35
C ILE A 51 7.47 -3.76 5.77
N LEU A 52 7.46 -3.47 7.08
CA LEU A 52 7.02 -2.16 7.60
C LEU A 52 7.91 -1.01 7.11
N LEU A 53 9.23 -1.22 7.03
CA LEU A 53 10.17 -0.24 6.47
C LEU A 53 9.85 0.03 5.00
N ASN A 54 9.61 -1.02 4.21
CA ASN A 54 9.27 -0.91 2.78
C ASN A 54 7.94 -0.17 2.56
N ILE A 55 6.92 -0.46 3.37
CA ILE A 55 5.63 0.26 3.34
C ILE A 55 5.83 1.76 3.59
N ARG A 56 6.68 2.10 4.56
CA ARG A 56 7.02 3.49 4.86
C ARG A 56 7.79 4.15 3.71
N ALA A 57 8.83 3.50 3.19
CA ALA A 57 9.64 4.02 2.10
C ALA A 57 8.79 4.27 0.84
N ALA A 58 7.92 3.32 0.49
CA ALA A 58 6.99 3.48 -0.62
C ALA A 58 6.13 4.75 -0.50
N ARG A 59 5.55 5.00 0.69
CA ARG A 59 4.76 6.20 0.97
C ARG A 59 5.58 7.49 0.87
N GLU A 60 6.80 7.50 1.44
CA GLU A 60 7.68 8.68 1.46
C GLU A 60 8.26 9.01 0.08
N GLU A 61 8.65 7.98 -0.68
CA GLU A 61 9.26 8.11 -2.00
C GLU A 61 8.24 8.13 -3.15
N GLN A 62 6.95 7.90 -2.86
CA GLN A 62 5.88 7.71 -3.84
C GLN A 62 6.21 6.64 -4.90
N ALA A 63 6.90 5.60 -4.46
CA ALA A 63 7.34 4.47 -5.27
C ALA A 63 6.56 3.20 -4.92
N ALA A 64 6.38 2.30 -5.88
CA ALA A 64 5.64 1.07 -5.63
C ALA A 64 6.32 0.23 -4.54
N TYR A 65 5.58 -0.23 -3.52
CA TYR A 65 6.13 -1.11 -2.48
C TYR A 65 6.45 -2.53 -3.00
N CYS A 66 5.97 -2.88 -4.20
CA CYS A 66 6.21 -4.17 -4.83
C CYS A 66 6.69 -3.98 -6.27
N GLN A 67 7.57 -4.87 -6.74
CA GLN A 67 7.99 -4.90 -8.14
C GLN A 67 6.87 -5.32 -9.08
N ASP A 68 5.97 -6.18 -8.59
CA ASP A 68 4.73 -6.55 -9.28
C ASP A 68 3.59 -5.62 -8.82
N THR A 69 3.14 -4.76 -9.71
CA THR A 69 2.06 -3.78 -9.46
C THR A 69 0.67 -4.35 -9.74
N GLY A 70 0.59 -5.63 -10.13
CA GLY A 70 -0.66 -6.33 -10.38
C GLY A 70 -1.40 -5.87 -11.64
N VAL A 71 -2.69 -6.19 -11.70
CA VAL A 71 -3.60 -5.86 -12.80
C VAL A 71 -4.73 -4.99 -12.25
N ALA A 72 -5.03 -3.88 -12.93
CA ALA A 72 -6.16 -3.02 -12.56
C ALA A 72 -7.50 -3.73 -12.84
N VAL A 73 -8.40 -3.71 -11.85
CA VAL A 73 -9.75 -4.33 -11.89
C VAL A 73 -10.84 -3.36 -11.50
#